data_AF-A0A953AUD1-F1
#
_entry.id   AF-A0A953AUD1-F1
#
_cell.length_a   1.000
_cell.length_b   1.000
_cell.length_c   1.000
_cell.angle_alpha   90.00
_cell.angle_beta   90.00
_cell.angle_gamma   90.00
#
_symmetry.space_group_name_H-M   'P 1'
#
loop_
_entity.id
_entity.type
_entity.pdbx_description
1 polymer ?
#
loop_
_entity_poly.entity_id
_entity_poly.type
_entity_poly.pdbx_seq_one_letter_code
_entity_poly.pdbx_strand_id
1 'polypeptide(L)' 'MAKEKPETIENRVYLFESLASSFVTAAANKLASGSDAERARVLQGLADLAWVSCVVADSAGQTPDEVRKTILGTSRRTR' A
#
# COMPACT_ATOMS: atom_id res chain seq x y z
N MET A 1 7.18 14.89 29.65
CA MET A 1 7.72 14.31 28.40
C MET A 1 6.72 13.28 27.91
N ALA A 2 5.80 13.68 27.03
CA ALA A 2 4.85 12.76 26.44
C ALA A 2 5.60 11.90 25.41
N LYS A 3 5.55 10.57 25.57
CA LYS A 3 5.93 9.63 24.52
C LYS A 3 5.01 9.91 23.34
N GLU A 4 5.52 10.49 22.27
CA GLU A 4 4.86 10.48 20.97
C GLU A 4 4.54 9.02 20.67
N LYS A 5 3.25 8.66 20.67
CA LYS A 5 2.83 7.32 20.27
C LYS A 5 3.30 7.12 18.83
N PRO A 6 3.64 5.89 18.41
CA PRO A 6 3.97 5.61 17.03
C PRO A 6 2.70 5.73 16.17
N GLU A 7 2.27 6.97 15.87
CA GLU A 7 1.15 7.29 14.97
C GLU A 7 1.33 6.64 13.59
N THR A 8 2.56 6.28 13.25
CA THR A 8 2.94 5.63 12.00
C THR A 8 2.30 4.26 11.79
N ILE A 9 2.15 3.41 12.82
CA ILE A 9 1.59 2.06 12.64
C ILE A 9 0.07 2.12 12.43
N GLU A 10 -0.64 2.89 13.25
CA GLU A 10 -2.10 3.05 13.12
C GLU A 10 -2.47 3.67 11.76
N ASN A 11 -1.74 4.69 11.31
CA ASN A 11 -1.94 5.31 9.99
C ASN A 11 -1.73 4.33 8.82
N ARG A 12 -0.73 3.42 8.92
CA ARG A 12 -0.50 2.37 7.91
C ARG A 12 -1.69 1.41 7.82
N VAL A 13 -2.18 0.96 8.98
CA VAL A 13 -3.25 -0.03 9.07
C VAL A 13 -4.56 0.54 8.52
N TYR A 14 -4.94 1.76 8.94
CA TYR A 14 -6.19 2.38 8.47
C TYR A 14 -6.18 2.67 6.96
N LEU A 15 -5.06 3.18 6.43
CA LEU A 15 -4.92 3.46 5.00
C LEU A 15 -4.96 2.17 4.18
N PHE A 16 -4.27 1.13 4.64
CA PHE A 16 -4.29 -0.17 3.99
C PHE A 16 -5.68 -0.81 4.02
N GLU A 17 -6.33 -0.86 5.18
CA GLU A 17 -7.66 -1.48 5.34
C GLU A 17 -8.69 -0.84 4.41
N SER A 18 -8.70 0.49 4.30
CA SER A 18 -9.60 1.24 3.43
C SER A 18 -9.40 0.91 1.93
N LEU A 19 -8.14 0.87 1.49
CA LEU A 19 -7.77 0.57 0.10
C LEU A 19 -7.96 -0.91 -0.24
N ALA A 20 -7.56 -1.80 0.67
CA ALA A 20 -7.67 -3.24 0.52
C ALA A 20 -9.13 -3.69 0.47
N SER A 21 -10.01 -3.15 1.32
CA SER A 21 -11.44 -3.46 1.30
C SER A 21 -12.08 -3.13 -0.06
N SER A 22 -11.78 -1.95 -0.58
CA SER A 22 -12.25 -1.51 -1.91
C SER A 22 -11.72 -2.41 -3.03
N PHE A 23 -10.43 -2.76 -2.97
CA PHE A 23 -9.78 -3.60 -3.96
C PHE A 23 -10.30 -5.04 -3.96
N VAL A 24 -10.41 -5.67 -2.79
CA VAL A 24 -10.91 -7.04 -2.63
C VAL A 24 -12.36 -7.15 -3.11
N THR A 25 -13.19 -6.16 -2.79
CA THR A 25 -14.59 -6.09 -3.27
C THR A 25 -14.64 -6.06 -4.81
N ALA A 26 -13.83 -5.21 -5.44
CA ALA A 26 -13.77 -5.13 -6.90
C ALA A 26 -13.16 -6.38 -7.57
N ALA A 27 -12.30 -7.11 -6.86
CA ALA A 27 -11.61 -8.29 -7.37
C ALA A 27 -12.23 -9.64 -6.95
N ALA A 28 -13.36 -9.64 -6.23
CA ALA A 28 -13.96 -10.83 -5.62
C ALA A 28 -14.15 -11.98 -6.62
N ASN A 29 -14.67 -11.69 -7.82
CA ASN A 29 -14.89 -12.70 -8.86
C ASN A 29 -13.58 -13.31 -9.38
N LYS A 30 -12.49 -12.53 -9.42
CA LYS A 30 -11.17 -13.00 -9.86
C LYS A 30 -10.49 -13.84 -8.80
N LEU A 31 -10.69 -13.51 -7.51
CA LEU A 31 -10.21 -14.31 -6.38
C LEU A 31 -10.91 -15.67 -6.30
N ALA A 32 -12.21 -15.69 -6.57
CA ALA A 32 -13.02 -16.92 -6.63
C ALA A 32 -12.87 -17.69 -7.96
N SER A 33 -12.10 -17.18 -8.92
CA SER A 33 -11.90 -17.84 -10.21
C SER A 33 -11.15 -19.17 -10.05
N GLY A 34 -11.39 -20.11 -10.97
CA GLY A 34 -10.60 -21.33 -11.09
C GLY A 34 -9.20 -21.12 -11.70
N SER A 35 -8.88 -19.89 -12.10
CA SER A 35 -7.62 -19.55 -12.76
C SER A 35 -6.57 -19.14 -11.74
N ASP A 36 -5.55 -19.99 -11.56
CA ASP A 36 -4.39 -19.69 -10.71
C ASP A 36 -3.70 -18.39 -11.12
N ALA A 37 -3.61 -18.13 -12.43
CA ALA A 37 -2.96 -16.94 -12.97
C ALA A 37 -3.74 -15.65 -12.66
N GLU A 38 -5.07 -15.68 -12.64
CA GLU A 38 -5.87 -14.52 -12.27
C GLU A 38 -5.79 -14.26 -10.77
N ARG A 39 -5.91 -15.32 -9.96
CA ARG A 39 -5.75 -15.23 -8.51
C ARG A 39 -4.37 -14.67 -8.12
N ALA A 40 -3.30 -15.16 -8.75
CA ALA A 40 -1.94 -14.66 -8.50
C ALA A 40 -1.81 -13.16 -8.81
N ARG A 41 -2.40 -12.67 -9.89
CA ARG A 41 -2.38 -11.22 -10.23
C ARG A 41 -3.11 -10.38 -9.20
N VAL A 42 -4.25 -10.85 -8.69
CA VAL A 42 -4.98 -10.12 -7.65
C VAL A 42 -4.18 -10.09 -6.35
N LEU A 43 -3.58 -11.21 -5.96
CA LEU A 43 -2.73 -11.28 -4.76
C LEU A 43 -1.50 -10.37 -4.87
N GLN A 44 -0.88 -10.28 -6.06
CA GLN A 44 0.20 -9.33 -6.31
C GLN A 44 -0.29 -7.87 -6.13
N GLY A 45 -1.45 -7.52 -6.70
CA GLY A 45 -2.01 -6.18 -6.51
C GLY A 45 -2.31 -5.84 -5.04
N LEU A 46 -2.75 -6.82 -4.25
CA LEU A 46 -2.93 -6.64 -2.81
C LEU A 46 -1.60 -6.41 -2.08
N ALA A 47 -0.55 -7.14 -2.45
CA ALA A 47 0.79 -6.95 -1.91
C ALA A 47 1.35 -5.56 -2.27
N ASP A 48 1.11 -5.09 -3.50
CA ASP A 48 1.53 -3.76 -3.95
C ASP A 48 0.79 -2.66 -3.17
N LEU A 49 -0.50 -2.84 -2.90
CA LEU A 49 -1.28 -1.92 -2.05
C LEU A 49 -0.73 -1.85 -0.62
N ALA A 50 -0.40 -3.00 -0.02
CA ALA A 50 0.21 -3.04 1.31
C ALA A 50 1.53 -2.25 1.34
N TRP A 51 2.36 -2.40 0.30
CA TRP A 51 3.60 -1.65 0.16
C TRP A 51 3.35 -0.14 0.01
N VAL A 52 2.44 0.27 -0.87
CA VAL A 52 2.09 1.69 -1.07
C VAL A 52 1.57 2.32 0.22
N SER A 53 0.68 1.65 0.95
CA SER A 53 0.15 2.15 2.23
C SER A 53 1.26 2.35 3.26
N CYS A 54 2.25 1.46 3.31
CA CYS A 54 3.42 1.63 4.18
C CYS A 54 4.26 2.85 3.78
N VAL A 55 4.57 2.98 2.49
CA VAL A 55 5.36 4.12 1.98
C VAL A 55 4.66 5.45 2.28
N VAL A 56 3.36 5.56 1.96
CA VAL A 56 2.60 6.80 2.18
C VAL A 56 2.54 7.17 3.66
N ALA A 57 2.28 6.21 4.54
CA ALA A 57 2.20 6.46 5.97
C ALA A 57 3.57 6.84 6.58
N ASP A 58 4.67 6.38 5.99
CA ASP A 58 6.04 6.71 6.42
C ASP A 58 6.56 8.03 5.89
N SER A 59 5.84 8.61 4.92
CA SER A 59 6.18 9.88 4.28
C SER A 59 5.65 11.10 5.05
N ALA A 60 5.48 11.00 6.37
CA ALA A 60 5.08 12.13 7.22
C ALA A 60 6.12 13.26 7.11
N GLY A 61 5.80 14.29 6.30
CA GLY A 61 6.69 15.43 6.01
C GLY A 61 7.11 15.57 4.54
N GLN A 62 6.76 14.61 3.68
CA GLN A 62 6.98 14.72 2.24
C GLN A 62 5.78 15.37 1.55
N THR A 63 6.06 16.11 0.48
CA THR A 63 5.03 16.60 -0.45
C THR A 63 4.46 15.45 -1.28
N PRO A 64 3.24 15.56 -1.82
CA PRO A 64 2.64 14.52 -2.65
C PRO A 64 3.53 14.07 -3.83
N ASP A 65 4.27 15.00 -4.45
CA ASP A 65 5.19 14.69 -5.55
C ASP A 65 6.39 13.84 -5.12
N GLU A 66 6.90 14.03 -3.90
CA GLU A 66 7.99 13.25 -3.33
C GLU A 66 7.54 11.84 -2.97
N VAL A 67 6.34 11.71 -2.39
CA VAL A 67 5.72 10.41 -2.13
C VAL A 67 5.51 9.64 -3.44
N ARG A 68 4.99 10.31 -4.47
CA ARG A 68 4.80 9.73 -5.81
C ARG A 68 6.12 9.24 -6.42
N LYS A 69 7.20 10.02 -6.33
CA LYS A 69 8.53 9.61 -6.82
C LYS A 69 9.07 8.38 -6.08
N THR A 70 8.78 8.27 -4.79
CA THR A 70 9.16 7.12 -3.97
C THR A 70 8.39 5.87 -4.39
N ILE A 71 7.07 5.98 -4.55
CA ILE A 71 6.20 4.87 -5.00
C ILE A 71 6.62 4.35 -6.37
N LEU A 72 6.90 5.25 -7.31
CA LEU A 72 7.29 4.89 -8.68
C LEU A 72 8.77 4.46 -8.81
N GLY A 73 9.52 4.36 -7.70
CA GLY A 73 10.94 4.01 -7.71
C GLY A 73 11.82 5.01 -8.47
N THR A 74 11.30 6.22 -8.71
CA THR A 74 11.99 7.29 -9.47
C THR A 74 12.93 8.11 -8.57
N SER A 75 12.80 7.97 -7.25
CA SER A 75 13.84 8.37 -6.31
C SER A 75 15.01 7.40 -6.43
N ARG A 76 16.07 7.83 -7.10
CA ARG A 76 17.25 7.02 -7.45
C ARG A 76 17.74 6.21 -6.25
N ARG A 77 17.81 4.88 -6.40
CA ARG A 77 18.87 4.09 -5.75
C ARG A 77 20.20 4.57 -6.35
N THR A 78 20.84 5.55 -5.73
CA THR A 78 22.30 5.62 -5.77
C THR A 78 22.82 4.44 -4.96
N ARG A 79 23.26 3.41 -5.66
CA ARG A 79 24.15 2.39 -5.13
C ARG A 79 25.32 2.22 -6.09
#